data_AF-A0A4R4S1Q2-F1
#
_entry.id   AF-A0A4R4S1Q2-F1
#
_cell.length_a   1.000
_cell.length_b   1.000
_cell.length_c   1.000
_cell.angle_alpha   90.00
_cell.angle_beta   90.00
_cell.angle_gamma   90.00
#
_symmetry.space_group_name_H-M   'P 1'
#
loop_
_entity.id
_entity.type
_entity.pdbx_description
1 polymer ?
#
loop_
_entity_poly.entity_id
_entity_poly.type
_entity_poly.pdbx_seq_one_letter_code
_entity_poly.pdbx_strand_id
1 'polypeptide(L)'
;MSTPHYVRRFDRVTRALNELSLHAGGLPIAALAEHVGTDAATLRAELRAYFRADVDPAFSPNAIRQTSIRFHDADGADVEPAVAEFVSASPRPTEEIGADYVTVGELARIYRAGQDLLAVEPGNSALEGALTALTATVLAGLGTGGSGRAAWLGDLVASVGDALRSRRRLSLTYARAWQPGVRTHVVEPYRLVKTRRGWELDAGLVENDAFGGRVGTFLLSGVRSATVLAAGFERPAGVDDLIAANRRTTAVDLVTPQDSRWVVDRFSESVEVLGADEDMVRMRAHLLPPVEQRLGLLLLVAGPDTWVNTPTALRDAGTDLARDLLAHYTS
;
A
#
# COMPACT_ATOMS: atom_id res chain seq x y z
N MET A 1 -4.16 -31.63 -5.44
CA MET A 1 -4.51 -31.74 -4.00
C MET A 1 -5.85 -31.04 -3.78
N SER A 2 -6.79 -31.63 -3.02
CA SER A 2 -8.15 -31.09 -2.87
C SER A 2 -8.16 -29.94 -1.86
N THR A 3 -8.71 -28.77 -2.24
CA THR A 3 -8.87 -27.60 -1.35
C THR A 3 -9.56 -27.98 -0.04
N PRO A 4 -9.02 -27.59 1.13
CA PRO A 4 -9.64 -27.86 2.43
C PRO A 4 -11.09 -27.36 2.51
N HIS A 5 -11.97 -28.14 3.14
CA HIS A 5 -13.42 -27.90 3.17
C HIS A 5 -13.82 -26.53 3.75
N TYR A 6 -13.07 -26.05 4.75
CA TYR A 6 -13.27 -24.73 5.34
C TYR A 6 -12.95 -23.60 4.35
N VAL A 7 -11.89 -23.73 3.55
CA VAL A 7 -11.51 -22.73 2.54
C VAL A 7 -12.57 -22.61 1.45
N ARG A 8 -13.17 -23.74 1.04
CA ARG A 8 -14.29 -23.75 0.07
C ARG A 8 -15.54 -23.06 0.60
N ARG A 9 -15.83 -23.22 1.89
CA ARG A 9 -16.96 -22.55 2.56
C ARG A 9 -16.78 -21.03 2.61
N PHE A 10 -15.57 -20.57 2.95
CA PHE A 10 -15.27 -19.14 2.98
C PHE A 10 -15.35 -18.51 1.59
N ASP A 11 -14.73 -19.12 0.58
CA ASP A 11 -14.82 -18.67 -0.81
C ASP A 11 -16.27 -18.56 -1.29
N ARG A 12 -17.10 -19.57 -1.00
CA ARG A 12 -18.51 -19.60 -1.38
C ARG A 12 -19.34 -18.51 -0.72
N VAL A 13 -19.13 -18.27 0.59
CA VAL A 13 -19.80 -17.18 1.31
C VAL A 13 -19.36 -15.81 0.77
N THR A 14 -18.07 -15.62 0.51
CA THR A 14 -17.56 -14.36 -0.08
C THR A 14 -18.16 -14.11 -1.47
N ARG A 15 -18.26 -15.13 -2.33
CA ARG A 15 -18.91 -15.02 -3.64
C ARG A 15 -20.40 -14.70 -3.49
N ALA A 16 -21.10 -15.32 -2.55
CA ALA A 16 -22.50 -15.03 -2.28
C ALA A 16 -22.72 -13.58 -1.81
N LEU A 17 -21.84 -13.04 -0.96
CA LEU A 17 -21.88 -11.65 -0.51
C LEU A 17 -21.63 -10.66 -1.66
N ASN A 18 -20.71 -10.99 -2.57
CA ASN A 18 -20.46 -10.17 -3.76
C ASN A 18 -21.67 -10.14 -4.69
N GLU A 19 -22.32 -11.27 -4.95
CA GLU A 19 -23.57 -11.29 -5.72
C GLU A 19 -24.66 -10.46 -5.04
N LEU A 20 -24.86 -10.63 -3.73
CA LEU A 20 -25.84 -9.84 -2.99
C LEU A 20 -25.56 -8.33 -3.02
N SER A 21 -24.30 -7.91 -3.11
CA SER A 21 -23.94 -6.49 -3.24
C SER A 21 -24.41 -5.85 -4.55
N LEU A 22 -24.68 -6.66 -5.58
CA LEU A 22 -25.20 -6.23 -6.88
C LEU A 22 -26.74 -6.17 -6.91
N HIS A 23 -27.41 -6.71 -5.88
CA HIS A 23 -28.87 -6.84 -5.82
C HIS A 23 -29.43 -6.17 -4.57
N ALA A 24 -29.74 -4.87 -4.67
CA ALA A 24 -30.19 -4.02 -3.57
C ALA A 24 -31.45 -4.53 -2.83
N GLY A 25 -32.30 -5.33 -3.49
CA GLY A 25 -33.48 -5.99 -2.89
C GLY A 25 -33.21 -7.39 -2.32
N GLY A 26 -31.96 -7.86 -2.36
CA GLY A 26 -31.60 -9.23 -2.06
C GLY A 26 -31.93 -10.21 -3.19
N LEU A 27 -31.64 -11.49 -2.94
CA LEU A 27 -31.93 -12.59 -3.85
C LEU A 27 -32.64 -13.74 -3.10
N PRO A 28 -33.50 -14.52 -3.77
CA PRO A 28 -33.93 -15.81 -3.25
C PRO A 28 -32.72 -16.70 -2.96
N ILE A 29 -32.68 -17.33 -1.80
CA ILE A 29 -31.53 -18.17 -1.38
C ILE A 29 -31.28 -19.30 -2.39
N ALA A 30 -32.35 -19.83 -3.01
CA ALA A 30 -32.24 -20.87 -4.03
C ALA A 30 -31.52 -20.38 -5.30
N ALA A 31 -31.84 -19.17 -5.78
CA ALA A 31 -31.20 -18.57 -6.95
C ALA A 31 -29.74 -18.19 -6.66
N LEU A 32 -29.46 -17.68 -5.46
CA LEU A 32 -28.10 -17.37 -5.03
C LEU A 32 -27.23 -18.64 -4.92
N ALA A 33 -27.81 -19.74 -4.43
CA ALA A 33 -27.14 -21.03 -4.34
C ALA A 33 -26.76 -21.59 -5.71
N GLU A 34 -27.64 -21.44 -6.70
CA GLU A 34 -27.34 -21.79 -8.10
C GLU A 34 -26.15 -20.96 -8.62
N HIS A 35 -26.15 -19.65 -8.36
CA HIS A 35 -25.09 -18.73 -8.83
C HIS A 35 -23.70 -19.07 -8.25
N VAL A 36 -23.65 -19.51 -6.99
CA VAL A 36 -22.40 -19.89 -6.31
C VAL A 36 -22.09 -21.39 -6.39
N GLY A 37 -22.88 -22.15 -7.16
CA GLY A 37 -22.62 -23.57 -7.47
C GLY A 37 -22.81 -24.51 -6.28
N THR A 38 -23.89 -24.34 -5.51
CA THR A 38 -24.24 -25.15 -4.34
C THR A 38 -25.75 -25.39 -4.24
N ASP A 39 -26.18 -26.28 -3.35
CA ASP A 39 -27.58 -26.37 -2.96
C ASP A 39 -27.96 -25.31 -1.90
N ALA A 40 -29.24 -24.95 -1.87
CA ALA A 40 -29.79 -23.90 -1.02
C ALA A 40 -29.69 -24.21 0.48
N ALA A 41 -29.72 -25.48 0.89
CA ALA A 41 -29.64 -25.86 2.29
C ALA A 41 -28.22 -25.66 2.83
N THR A 42 -27.22 -26.06 2.04
CA THR A 42 -25.80 -25.81 2.33
C THR A 42 -25.52 -24.31 2.40
N LEU A 43 -25.91 -23.54 1.38
CA LEU A 43 -25.68 -22.08 1.40
C LEU A 43 -26.35 -21.41 2.60
N ARG A 44 -27.58 -21.79 2.95
CA ARG A 44 -28.31 -21.26 4.10
C ARG A 44 -27.57 -21.56 5.41
N ALA A 45 -27.05 -22.78 5.59
CA ALA A 45 -26.29 -23.14 6.78
C ALA A 45 -24.96 -22.36 6.88
N GLU A 46 -24.32 -22.09 5.74
CA GLU A 46 -23.08 -21.31 5.67
C GLU A 46 -23.31 -19.83 5.98
N LEU A 47 -24.32 -19.21 5.35
CA LEU A 47 -24.71 -17.82 5.62
C LEU A 47 -25.21 -17.63 7.06
N ARG A 48 -25.95 -18.60 7.62
CA ARG A 48 -26.39 -18.56 9.02
C ARG A 48 -25.21 -18.58 9.99
N ALA A 49 -24.16 -19.34 9.69
CA ALA A 49 -22.97 -19.37 10.54
C ALA A 49 -22.19 -18.07 10.47
N TYR A 50 -22.13 -17.44 9.29
CA TYR A 50 -21.58 -16.09 9.13
C TYR A 50 -22.42 -15.07 9.92
N PHE A 51 -23.74 -15.09 9.77
CA PHE A 51 -24.68 -14.21 10.51
C PHE A 51 -24.57 -14.36 12.03
N ARG A 52 -24.34 -15.57 12.54
CA ARG A 52 -24.16 -15.82 13.98
C ARG A 52 -22.77 -15.48 14.50
N ALA A 53 -21.77 -15.44 13.63
CA ALA A 53 -20.43 -14.98 13.96
C ALA A 53 -20.34 -13.45 13.95
N ASP A 54 -21.35 -12.76 13.40
CA ASP A 54 -21.51 -11.32 13.47
C ASP A 54 -21.82 -10.91 14.92
N VAL A 55 -20.95 -10.07 15.49
CA VAL A 55 -20.98 -9.71 16.92
C VAL A 55 -21.89 -8.49 17.11
N ASP A 56 -22.79 -8.54 18.09
CA ASP A 56 -23.64 -7.41 18.47
C ASP A 56 -22.77 -6.17 18.79
N PRO A 57 -23.00 -5.02 18.12
CA PRO A 57 -22.21 -3.80 18.29
C PRO A 57 -22.18 -3.25 19.72
N ALA A 58 -23.09 -3.69 20.61
CA ALA A 58 -23.06 -3.35 22.03
C ALA A 58 -21.85 -3.95 22.78
N PHE A 59 -21.24 -5.03 22.28
CA PHE A 59 -20.18 -5.77 22.97
C PHE A 59 -18.78 -5.58 22.36
N SER A 60 -18.67 -4.87 21.23
CA SER A 60 -17.38 -4.55 20.62
C SER A 60 -17.43 -3.27 19.77
N PRO A 61 -17.29 -2.08 20.39
CA PRO A 61 -17.41 -0.79 19.69
C PRO A 61 -16.30 -0.54 18.65
N ASN A 62 -15.23 -1.35 18.67
CA ASN A 62 -14.11 -1.30 17.72
C ASN A 62 -14.05 -2.54 16.79
N ALA A 63 -15.01 -3.46 16.86
CA ALA A 63 -15.13 -4.52 15.85
C ALA A 63 -15.74 -3.93 14.58
N ILE A 64 -14.90 -3.79 13.57
CA ILE A 64 -15.21 -3.15 12.30
C ILE A 64 -16.24 -4.01 11.54
N ARG A 65 -17.40 -3.40 11.25
CA ARG A 65 -18.59 -4.06 10.69
C ARG A 65 -18.30 -4.80 9.38
N GLN A 66 -18.50 -6.11 9.40
CA GLN A 66 -18.65 -6.95 8.21
C GLN A 66 -19.98 -6.62 7.53
N THR A 67 -20.13 -6.93 6.23
CA THR A 67 -21.40 -6.76 5.50
C THR A 67 -22.52 -7.45 6.28
N SER A 68 -23.45 -6.69 6.86
CA SER A 68 -24.57 -7.24 7.62
C SER A 68 -25.57 -7.82 6.63
N ILE A 69 -25.78 -9.13 6.69
CA ILE A 69 -26.80 -9.82 5.90
C ILE A 69 -28.11 -9.86 6.67
N ARG A 70 -29.20 -9.67 5.95
CA ARG A 70 -30.57 -9.67 6.46
C ARG A 70 -31.34 -10.80 5.81
N PHE A 71 -31.99 -11.61 6.63
CA PHE A 71 -32.88 -12.68 6.18
C PHE A 71 -34.32 -12.19 6.26
N HIS A 72 -35.05 -12.28 5.15
CA HIS A 72 -36.42 -11.78 5.06
C HIS A 72 -37.31 -12.66 4.15
N ASP A 73 -38.62 -12.46 4.26
CA ASP A 73 -39.61 -13.07 3.38
C ASP A 73 -39.81 -12.26 2.08
N ALA A 74 -40.74 -12.71 1.23
CA ALA A 74 -41.09 -12.09 -0.04
C ALA A 74 -41.68 -10.68 0.11
N ASP A 75 -42.29 -10.39 1.25
CA ASP A 75 -42.86 -9.08 1.59
C ASP A 75 -41.81 -8.14 2.22
N GLY A 76 -40.58 -8.64 2.41
CA GLY A 76 -39.44 -7.87 2.92
C GLY A 76 -39.38 -7.76 4.44
N ALA A 77 -40.21 -8.52 5.16
CA ALA A 77 -40.21 -8.60 6.62
C ALA A 77 -39.10 -9.53 7.13
N ASP A 78 -38.42 -9.11 8.19
CA ASP A 78 -37.31 -9.88 8.76
C ASP A 78 -37.82 -11.19 9.37
N VAL A 79 -37.22 -12.31 8.98
CA VAL A 79 -37.60 -13.65 9.45
C VAL A 79 -36.37 -14.47 9.85
N GLU A 80 -36.57 -15.50 10.67
CA GLU A 80 -35.47 -16.36 11.13
C GLU A 80 -34.73 -16.99 9.93
N PRO A 81 -33.38 -16.99 9.90
CA PRO A 81 -32.59 -17.53 8.78
C PRO A 81 -32.92 -18.97 8.38
N ALA A 82 -33.49 -19.75 9.30
CA ALA A 82 -33.90 -21.14 9.05
C ALA A 82 -35.08 -21.26 8.06
N VAL A 83 -35.96 -20.26 8.03
CA VAL A 83 -37.19 -20.26 7.21
C VAL A 83 -37.21 -19.17 6.14
N ALA A 84 -36.19 -18.31 6.12
CA ALA A 84 -36.07 -17.24 5.15
C ALA A 84 -36.00 -17.75 3.70
N GLU A 85 -36.75 -17.08 2.85
CA GLU A 85 -36.76 -17.31 1.40
C GLU A 85 -35.75 -16.39 0.70
N PHE A 86 -35.57 -15.17 1.21
CA PHE A 86 -34.67 -14.17 0.66
C PHE A 86 -33.55 -13.81 1.63
N VAL A 87 -32.42 -13.42 1.06
CA VAL A 87 -31.31 -12.82 1.79
C VAL A 87 -30.88 -11.56 1.04
N SER A 88 -30.72 -10.46 1.77
CA SER A 88 -30.17 -9.21 1.27
C SER A 88 -28.92 -8.82 2.06
N ALA A 89 -27.97 -8.19 1.38
CA ALA A 89 -26.91 -7.46 2.06
C ALA A 89 -27.39 -6.01 2.22
N SER A 90 -27.25 -5.43 3.41
CA SER A 90 -27.55 -4.01 3.57
C SER A 90 -26.61 -3.18 2.68
N PRO A 91 -27.13 -2.41 1.71
CA PRO A 91 -26.28 -1.51 0.94
C PRO A 91 -25.81 -0.39 1.87
N ARG A 92 -24.49 -0.17 1.95
CA ARG A 92 -23.99 1.13 2.41
C ARG A 92 -24.47 2.20 1.41
N PRO A 93 -24.81 3.42 1.84
CA PRO A 93 -24.90 4.54 0.90
C PRO A 93 -23.60 4.57 0.10
N THR A 94 -23.74 4.64 -1.23
CA THR A 94 -22.64 4.64 -2.21
C THR A 94 -21.75 5.87 -2.02
N GLU A 95 -20.89 5.83 -1.02
CA GLU A 95 -19.62 6.53 -0.96
C GLU A 95 -18.54 5.48 -1.23
N GLU A 96 -18.11 5.45 -2.50
CA GLU A 96 -16.84 4.89 -2.99
C GLU A 96 -16.37 3.55 -2.38
N ILE A 97 -16.83 2.43 -2.95
CA ILE A 97 -16.19 1.12 -2.72
C ILE A 97 -14.87 1.10 -3.52
N GLY A 98 -13.78 1.44 -2.84
CA GLY A 98 -12.43 1.26 -3.36
C GLY A 98 -11.41 2.01 -2.52
N ALA A 99 -10.64 1.28 -1.72
CA ALA A 99 -9.47 1.74 -0.94
C ALA A 99 -9.69 2.39 0.44
N ASP A 100 -10.90 2.79 0.84
CA ASP A 100 -11.05 3.56 2.09
C ASP A 100 -11.27 2.73 3.38
N TYR A 101 -11.45 1.40 3.29
CA TYR A 101 -11.86 0.60 4.46
C TYR A 101 -11.14 -0.73 4.66
N VAL A 102 -9.99 -0.92 4.02
CA VAL A 102 -9.06 -2.01 4.40
C VAL A 102 -7.91 -1.35 5.15
N THR A 103 -7.62 -1.80 6.36
CA THR A 103 -6.46 -1.26 7.08
C THR A 103 -5.18 -1.56 6.28
N VAL A 104 -4.18 -0.68 6.33
CA VAL A 104 -2.91 -0.88 5.62
C VAL A 104 -2.30 -2.25 5.95
N GLY A 105 -2.49 -2.75 7.18
CA GLY A 105 -2.04 -4.07 7.62
C GLY A 105 -2.78 -5.24 6.94
N GLU A 106 -4.09 -5.13 6.70
CA GLU A 106 -4.85 -6.16 5.98
C GLU A 106 -4.52 -6.19 4.49
N LEU A 107 -4.31 -5.02 3.89
CA LEU A 107 -3.82 -4.91 2.51
C LEU A 107 -2.44 -5.52 2.36
N ALA A 108 -1.56 -5.32 3.34
CA ALA A 108 -0.24 -5.94 3.37
C ALA A 108 -0.32 -7.47 3.50
N ARG A 109 -1.26 -8.00 4.30
CA ARG A 109 -1.51 -9.45 4.42
C ARG A 109 -2.03 -10.06 3.11
N ILE A 110 -2.96 -9.38 2.44
CA ILE A 110 -3.52 -9.82 1.15
C ILE A 110 -2.44 -9.74 0.05
N TYR A 111 -1.66 -8.66 0.04
CA TYR A 111 -0.52 -8.53 -0.89
C TYR A 111 0.51 -9.64 -0.67
N ARG A 112 0.86 -9.96 0.57
CA ARG A 112 1.77 -11.06 0.92
C ARG A 112 1.25 -12.41 0.45
N ALA A 113 0.01 -12.75 0.76
CA ALA A 113 -0.60 -14.00 0.32
C ALA A 113 -0.61 -14.15 -1.20
N GLY A 114 -0.81 -13.04 -1.93
CA GLY A 114 -0.73 -13.04 -3.39
C GLY A 114 0.70 -13.15 -3.94
N GLN A 115 1.69 -12.54 -3.29
CA GLN A 115 3.10 -12.68 -3.68
C GLN A 115 3.63 -14.10 -3.42
N ASP A 116 3.28 -14.69 -2.27
CA ASP A 116 3.61 -16.07 -1.95
C ASP A 116 2.98 -17.05 -2.97
N LEU A 117 1.77 -16.74 -3.45
CA LEU A 117 1.10 -17.51 -4.49
C LEU A 117 1.74 -17.31 -5.88
N LEU A 118 2.18 -16.11 -6.25
CA LEU A 118 2.93 -15.86 -7.50
C LEU A 118 4.29 -16.57 -7.53
N ALA A 119 4.94 -16.73 -6.38
CA ALA A 119 6.19 -17.50 -6.29
C ALA A 119 5.97 -18.99 -6.60
N VAL A 120 4.76 -19.50 -6.32
CA VAL A 120 4.34 -20.87 -6.67
C VAL A 120 3.79 -20.92 -8.11
N GLU A 121 3.16 -19.84 -8.59
CA GLU A 121 2.51 -19.74 -9.90
C GLU A 121 3.03 -18.55 -10.74
N PRO A 122 4.29 -18.57 -11.21
CA PRO A 122 4.93 -17.40 -11.85
C PRO A 122 4.33 -16.98 -13.20
N GLY A 123 3.44 -17.79 -13.79
CA GLY A 123 2.73 -17.47 -15.05
C GLY A 123 1.35 -16.84 -14.85
N ASN A 124 0.93 -16.59 -13.60
CA ASN A 124 -0.42 -16.11 -13.29
C ASN A 124 -0.54 -14.60 -13.49
N SER A 125 -0.63 -14.17 -14.75
CA SER A 125 -0.71 -12.76 -15.15
C SER A 125 -1.96 -12.03 -14.62
N ALA A 126 -3.03 -12.77 -14.34
CA ALA A 126 -4.23 -12.22 -13.71
C ALA A 126 -3.97 -11.84 -12.24
N LEU A 127 -3.26 -12.70 -11.49
CA LEU A 127 -2.86 -12.43 -10.11
C LEU A 127 -1.81 -11.30 -10.04
N GLU A 128 -0.84 -11.30 -10.96
CA GLU A 128 0.14 -10.21 -11.09
C GLU A 128 -0.55 -8.87 -11.38
N GLY A 129 -1.52 -8.86 -12.31
CA GLY A 129 -2.34 -7.70 -12.62
C GLY A 129 -3.17 -7.24 -11.42
N ALA A 130 -3.78 -8.17 -10.68
CA ALA A 130 -4.56 -7.86 -9.48
C ALA A 130 -3.72 -7.27 -8.35
N LEU A 131 -2.51 -7.79 -8.09
CA LEU A 131 -1.60 -7.24 -7.09
C LEU A 131 -1.04 -5.88 -7.51
N THR A 132 -0.79 -5.68 -8.80
CA THR A 132 -0.41 -4.39 -9.36
C THR A 132 -1.53 -3.37 -9.19
N ALA A 133 -2.78 -3.76 -9.48
CA ALA A 133 -3.96 -2.93 -9.29
C ALA A 133 -4.19 -2.60 -7.82
N LEU A 134 -4.05 -3.58 -6.91
CA LEU A 134 -4.16 -3.39 -5.46
C LEU A 134 -3.12 -2.39 -4.96
N THR A 135 -1.87 -2.52 -5.39
CA THR A 135 -0.80 -1.57 -5.04
C THR A 135 -1.13 -0.17 -5.56
N ALA A 136 -1.71 -0.06 -6.76
CA ALA A 136 -2.14 1.19 -7.34
C ALA A 136 -3.35 1.82 -6.62
N THR A 137 -4.31 1.02 -6.15
CA THR A 137 -5.52 1.49 -5.43
C THR A 137 -5.22 1.88 -4.00
N VAL A 138 -4.39 1.13 -3.28
CA VAL A 138 -3.95 1.47 -1.91
C VAL A 138 -3.15 2.77 -1.88
N LEU A 139 -2.40 3.06 -2.96
CA LEU A 139 -1.71 4.34 -3.15
C LEU A 139 -2.63 5.46 -3.66
N ALA A 140 -3.81 5.13 -4.21
CA ALA A 140 -4.84 6.08 -4.63
C ALA A 140 -5.73 6.51 -3.45
N GLY A 141 -6.08 5.60 -2.53
CA GLY A 141 -6.95 5.88 -1.37
C GLY A 141 -6.35 6.77 -0.27
N LEU A 142 -5.04 7.06 -0.32
CA LEU A 142 -4.40 8.02 0.59
C LEU A 142 -4.33 9.45 0.03
N GLY A 143 -4.99 9.70 -1.12
CA GLY A 143 -5.13 11.03 -1.68
C GLY A 143 -6.49 11.16 -2.35
N THR A 144 -7.36 11.99 -1.76
CA THR A 144 -8.59 12.47 -2.39
C THR A 144 -8.37 12.78 -3.88
N GLY A 145 -9.02 12.02 -4.78
CA GLY A 145 -9.00 12.28 -6.23
C GLY A 145 -8.55 11.12 -7.14
N GLY A 146 -9.30 10.01 -7.13
CA GLY A 146 -9.12 8.86 -8.02
C GLY A 146 -9.52 9.15 -9.48
N SER A 147 -8.54 9.60 -10.28
CA SER A 147 -8.44 9.56 -11.77
C SER A 147 -7.46 10.65 -12.23
N GLY A 148 -7.63 11.86 -11.69
CA GLY A 148 -6.78 13.01 -11.99
C GLY A 148 -5.32 12.84 -11.57
N ARG A 149 -5.05 12.14 -10.45
CA ARG A 149 -3.68 11.95 -9.95
C ARG A 149 -2.84 10.99 -10.81
N ALA A 150 -3.47 9.96 -11.38
CA ALA A 150 -2.80 9.01 -12.27
C ALA A 150 -2.48 9.67 -13.63
N ALA A 151 -3.45 10.40 -14.19
CA ALA A 151 -3.25 11.19 -15.41
C ALA A 151 -2.16 12.25 -15.21
N TRP A 152 -2.25 13.03 -14.12
CA TRP A 152 -1.25 14.02 -13.75
C TRP A 152 0.15 13.43 -13.58
N LEU A 153 0.28 12.24 -12.98
CA LEU A 153 1.56 11.57 -12.85
C LEU A 153 2.11 11.15 -14.22
N GLY A 154 1.25 10.70 -15.13
CA GLY A 154 1.60 10.42 -16.53
C GLY A 154 2.15 11.66 -17.25
N ASP A 155 1.45 12.78 -17.14
CA ASP A 155 1.86 14.07 -17.72
C ASP A 155 3.17 14.57 -17.11
N LEU A 156 3.33 14.41 -15.79
CA LEU A 156 4.57 14.75 -15.10
C LEU A 156 5.75 13.90 -15.59
N VAL A 157 5.57 12.60 -15.75
CA VAL A 157 6.60 11.68 -16.28
C VAL A 157 7.00 12.10 -17.70
N ALA A 158 6.03 12.42 -18.56
CA ALA A 158 6.29 12.90 -19.91
C ALA A 158 7.08 14.22 -19.90
N SER A 159 6.63 15.20 -19.11
CA SER A 159 7.27 16.51 -18.97
C SER A 159 8.71 16.43 -18.44
N VAL A 160 8.96 15.60 -17.43
CA VAL A 160 10.31 15.35 -16.90
C VAL A 160 11.18 14.65 -17.95
N GLY A 161 10.61 13.70 -18.70
CA GLY A 161 11.30 13.02 -19.81
C GLY A 161 11.71 13.98 -20.92
N ASP A 162 10.85 14.94 -21.29
CA ASP A 162 11.17 16.00 -22.26
C ASP A 162 12.26 16.94 -21.76
N ALA A 163 12.19 17.35 -20.49
CA ALA A 163 13.21 18.19 -19.87
C ALA A 163 14.58 17.48 -19.81
N LEU A 164 14.60 16.17 -19.53
CA LEU A 164 15.81 15.35 -19.56
C LEU A 164 16.42 15.30 -20.97
N ARG A 165 15.61 15.01 -22.00
CA ARG A 165 16.07 14.97 -23.41
C ARG A 165 16.59 16.32 -23.88
N SER A 166 15.89 17.39 -23.53
CA SER A 166 16.18 18.76 -23.97
C SER A 166 17.19 19.47 -23.06
N ARG A 167 17.76 18.78 -22.06
CA ARG A 167 18.69 19.30 -21.05
C ARG A 167 18.20 20.61 -20.41
N ARG A 168 16.96 20.61 -19.94
CA ARG A 168 16.31 21.74 -19.28
C ARG A 168 16.25 21.55 -17.78
N ARG A 169 16.50 22.62 -17.03
CA ARG A 169 16.33 22.62 -15.58
C ARG A 169 14.86 22.51 -15.22
N LEU A 170 14.59 21.93 -14.06
CA LEU A 170 13.26 21.79 -13.48
C LEU A 170 13.19 22.55 -12.17
N SER A 171 12.11 23.29 -11.93
CA SER A 171 11.73 23.72 -10.58
C SER A 171 10.72 22.72 -10.02
N LEU A 172 11.08 22.04 -8.93
CA LEU A 172 10.30 20.98 -8.30
C LEU A 172 9.89 21.39 -6.90
N THR A 173 8.59 21.47 -6.65
CA THR A 173 8.04 21.58 -5.29
C THR A 173 7.81 20.17 -4.76
N TYR A 174 8.55 19.77 -3.73
CA TYR A 174 8.63 18.39 -3.27
C TYR A 174 8.27 18.26 -1.78
N ALA A 175 7.39 17.31 -1.49
CA ALA A 175 7.06 16.90 -0.12
C ALA A 175 7.87 15.64 0.23
N ARG A 176 8.75 15.75 1.24
CA ARG A 176 9.52 14.61 1.73
C ARG A 176 8.66 13.79 2.69
N ALA A 177 8.72 12.47 2.57
CA ALA A 177 7.94 11.59 3.44
C ALA A 177 8.43 11.59 4.91
N TRP A 178 9.68 12.00 5.15
CA TRP A 178 10.38 11.87 6.43
C TRP A 178 10.81 13.20 7.06
N GLN A 179 10.42 14.33 6.48
CA GLN A 179 10.71 15.65 7.04
C GLN A 179 9.49 16.55 6.84
N PRO A 180 8.96 17.19 7.89
CA PRO A 180 7.87 18.15 7.75
C PRO A 180 8.26 19.29 6.81
N GLY A 181 7.31 19.69 5.97
CA GLY A 181 7.45 20.82 5.06
C GLY A 181 7.58 20.45 3.59
N VAL A 182 7.24 21.43 2.76
CA VAL A 182 7.35 21.37 1.30
C VAL A 182 8.48 22.30 0.90
N ARG A 183 9.42 21.82 0.09
CA ARG A 183 10.54 22.63 -0.40
C ARG A 183 10.55 22.68 -1.91
N THR A 184 10.86 23.85 -2.44
CA THR A 184 11.09 24.03 -3.87
C THR A 184 12.58 23.91 -4.15
N HIS A 185 12.93 23.09 -5.14
CA HIS A 185 14.29 22.85 -5.59
C HIS A 185 14.40 23.15 -7.08
N VAL A 186 15.45 23.84 -7.50
CA VAL A 186 15.86 23.84 -8.92
C VAL A 186 16.80 22.67 -9.12
N VAL A 187 16.55 21.85 -10.13
CA VAL A 187 17.31 20.62 -10.38
C VAL A 187 17.67 20.44 -11.85
N GLU A 188 18.78 19.76 -12.08
CA GLU A 188 19.24 19.29 -13.39
C GLU A 188 18.93 17.80 -13.53
N PRO A 189 17.93 17.41 -14.36
CA PRO A 189 17.56 16.00 -14.51
C PRO A 189 18.67 15.20 -15.20
N TYR A 190 19.10 14.08 -14.61
CA TYR A 190 20.15 13.24 -15.19
C TYR A 190 19.66 11.85 -15.58
N ARG A 191 18.66 11.31 -14.88
CA ARG A 191 18.10 10.00 -15.15
C ARG A 191 16.67 9.87 -14.61
N LEU A 192 15.76 9.34 -15.41
CA LEU A 192 14.39 8.99 -15.03
C LEU A 192 14.22 7.46 -15.15
N VAL A 193 13.86 6.79 -14.05
CA VAL A 193 13.73 5.32 -14.01
C VAL A 193 12.47 4.89 -13.28
N LYS A 194 11.89 3.76 -13.69
CA LYS A 194 10.81 3.10 -12.96
C LYS A 194 11.41 2.05 -12.02
N THR A 195 11.07 2.13 -10.74
CA THR A 195 11.42 1.15 -9.71
C THR A 195 10.14 0.60 -9.06
N ARG A 196 10.29 -0.36 -8.14
CA ARG A 196 9.20 -0.87 -7.30
C ARG A 196 8.51 0.22 -6.45
N ARG A 197 9.18 1.34 -6.18
CA ARG A 197 8.64 2.49 -5.42
C ARG A 197 7.89 3.50 -6.30
N GLY A 198 7.95 3.33 -7.62
CA GLY A 198 7.37 4.24 -8.58
C GLY A 198 8.41 4.84 -9.52
N TRP A 199 8.05 5.98 -10.12
CA TRP A 199 8.98 6.73 -10.97
C TRP A 199 9.93 7.55 -10.11
N GLU A 200 11.22 7.45 -10.40
CA GLU A 200 12.30 8.14 -9.70
C GLU A 200 13.12 8.99 -10.66
N LEU A 201 13.39 10.22 -10.25
CA LEU A 201 14.27 11.15 -10.93
C LEU A 201 15.56 11.31 -10.14
N ASP A 202 16.70 10.91 -10.72
CA ASP A 202 18.01 11.33 -10.23
C ASP A 202 18.36 12.68 -10.85
N ALA A 203 18.63 13.66 -10.01
CA ALA A 203 18.88 15.02 -10.45
C ALA A 203 19.91 15.73 -9.57
N GLY A 204 20.69 16.61 -10.19
CA GLY A 204 21.61 17.50 -9.50
C GLY A 204 20.87 18.66 -8.87
N LEU A 205 21.15 18.97 -7.61
CA LEU A 205 20.61 20.17 -6.97
C LEU A 205 21.40 21.39 -7.44
N VAL A 206 20.66 22.40 -7.91
CA VAL A 206 21.20 23.69 -8.31
C VAL A 206 21.18 24.63 -7.11
N GLU A 207 22.32 25.24 -6.81
CA GLU A 207 22.49 26.27 -5.79
C GLU A 207 23.21 27.47 -6.44
N ASN A 208 22.72 28.69 -6.19
CA ASN A 208 23.27 29.91 -6.80
C ASN A 208 23.43 29.79 -8.33
N ASP A 209 22.40 29.26 -9.01
CA ASP A 209 22.34 29.04 -10.46
C ASP A 209 23.36 28.07 -11.07
N ALA A 210 24.11 27.32 -10.25
CA ALA A 210 25.04 26.28 -10.70
C ALA A 210 24.77 24.94 -10.02
N PHE A 211 25.21 23.84 -10.66
CA PHE A 211 25.19 22.52 -10.03
C PHE A 211 26.09 22.53 -8.78
N GLY A 212 25.49 22.30 -7.61
CA GLY A 212 26.20 22.35 -6.32
C GLY A 212 26.98 21.09 -5.96
N GLY A 213 27.25 20.20 -6.93
CA GLY A 213 27.97 18.93 -6.69
C GLY A 213 27.15 17.85 -5.99
N ARG A 214 25.88 18.11 -5.65
CA ARG A 214 25.01 17.18 -4.92
C ARG A 214 23.93 16.62 -5.82
N VAL A 215 23.81 15.29 -5.84
CA VAL A 215 22.73 14.58 -6.52
C VAL A 215 21.71 14.10 -5.49
N GLY A 216 20.43 14.19 -5.84
CA GLY A 216 19.33 13.59 -5.08
C GLY A 216 18.48 12.68 -5.96
N THR A 217 17.75 11.77 -5.32
CA THR A 217 16.71 10.95 -5.96
C THR A 217 15.33 11.38 -5.48
N PHE A 218 14.46 11.75 -6.41
CA PHE A 218 13.11 12.26 -6.15
C PHE A 218 12.08 11.25 -6.62
N LEU A 219 11.18 10.81 -5.74
CA LEU A 219 10.02 9.99 -6.12
C LEU A 219 8.95 10.90 -6.71
N LEU A 220 8.55 10.70 -7.96
CA LEU A 220 7.60 11.61 -8.61
C LEU A 220 6.23 11.67 -7.90
N SER A 221 5.87 10.64 -7.15
CA SER A 221 4.68 10.65 -6.27
C SER A 221 4.76 11.70 -5.15
N GLY A 222 5.95 12.11 -4.73
CA GLY A 222 6.19 13.17 -3.74
C GLY A 222 6.25 14.58 -4.33
N VAL A 223 6.20 14.72 -5.65
CA VAL A 223 6.15 16.03 -6.32
C VAL A 223 4.75 16.62 -6.14
N ARG A 224 4.70 17.92 -5.79
CA ARG A 224 3.47 18.71 -5.68
C ARG A 224 3.26 19.61 -6.89
N SER A 225 4.35 20.13 -7.45
CA SER A 225 4.36 20.83 -8.73
C SER A 225 5.74 20.73 -9.38
N ALA A 226 5.77 20.79 -10.70
CA ALA A 226 7.00 20.79 -11.50
C ALA A 226 6.86 21.76 -12.67
N THR A 227 7.86 22.60 -12.88
CA THR A 227 7.91 23.55 -13.99
C THR A 227 9.22 23.39 -14.73
N VAL A 228 9.15 23.19 -16.06
CA VAL A 228 10.32 23.20 -16.93
C VAL A 228 10.79 24.63 -17.11
N LEU A 229 12.07 24.87 -16.84
CA LEU A 229 12.65 26.21 -16.88
C LEU A 229 13.23 26.54 -18.25
N ALA A 230 13.34 27.84 -18.50
CA ALA A 230 13.99 28.39 -19.69
C ALA A 230 15.53 28.19 -19.69
N ALA A 231 16.11 27.83 -18.54
CA ALA A 231 17.53 27.58 -18.39
C ALA A 231 17.88 26.15 -18.81
N GLY A 232 18.89 26.02 -19.68
CA GLY A 232 19.51 24.73 -20.00
C GLY A 232 20.64 24.39 -19.01
N PHE A 233 21.19 23.19 -19.15
CA PHE A 233 22.40 22.78 -18.44
C PHE A 233 23.22 21.81 -19.30
N GLU A 234 24.51 21.71 -19.00
CA GLU A 234 25.36 20.64 -19.53
C GLU A 234 25.53 19.54 -18.49
N ARG A 235 25.49 18.28 -18.92
CA ARG A 235 25.65 17.13 -18.01
C ARG A 235 27.09 17.16 -17.45
N PRO A 236 27.28 17.28 -16.12
CA PRO A 236 28.61 17.28 -15.53
C PRO A 236 29.35 15.95 -15.79
N ALA A 237 30.67 16.00 -15.98
CA ALA A 237 31.50 14.81 -16.00
C ALA A 237 31.45 14.10 -14.64
N GLY A 238 31.45 12.76 -14.63
CA GLY A 238 31.42 11.96 -13.40
C GLY A 238 30.06 11.95 -12.66
N VAL A 239 29.00 12.49 -13.25
CA VAL A 239 27.66 12.51 -12.61
C VAL A 239 27.12 11.10 -12.35
N ASP A 240 27.49 10.12 -13.16
CA ASP A 240 27.07 8.73 -12.97
C ASP A 240 27.66 8.13 -11.70
N ASP A 241 28.89 8.51 -11.33
CA ASP A 241 29.51 8.10 -10.06
C ASP A 241 28.81 8.75 -8.87
N LEU A 242 28.41 10.02 -8.98
CA LEU A 242 27.63 10.71 -7.96
C LEU A 242 26.24 10.07 -7.78
N ILE A 243 25.59 9.69 -8.88
CA ILE A 243 24.31 8.95 -8.86
C ILE A 243 24.50 7.59 -8.19
N ALA A 244 25.55 6.84 -8.55
CA ALA A 244 25.84 5.55 -7.96
C ALA A 244 26.15 5.66 -6.46
N ALA A 245 26.88 6.69 -6.04
CA ALA A 245 27.14 6.99 -4.64
C ALA A 245 25.85 7.31 -3.88
N ASN A 246 24.97 8.16 -4.43
CA ASN A 246 23.67 8.49 -3.83
C ASN A 246 22.72 7.29 -3.76
N ARG A 247 22.88 6.30 -4.65
CA ARG A 247 22.10 5.05 -4.66
C ARG A 247 22.77 3.88 -3.93
N ARG A 248 23.86 4.13 -3.20
CA ARG A 248 24.50 3.09 -2.41
C ARG A 248 23.65 2.75 -1.20
N THR A 249 23.28 1.48 -1.06
CA THR A 249 22.52 1.02 0.10
C THR A 249 23.42 0.86 1.32
N THR A 250 22.81 1.01 2.50
CA THR A 250 23.40 0.70 3.80
C THR A 250 22.64 -0.47 4.40
N ALA A 251 23.36 -1.51 4.80
CA ALA A 251 22.77 -2.67 5.46
C ALA A 251 22.44 -2.36 6.92
N VAL A 252 21.23 -2.69 7.35
CA VAL A 252 20.77 -2.56 8.73
C VAL A 252 20.13 -3.88 9.15
N ASP A 253 20.71 -4.52 10.16
CA ASP A 253 20.16 -5.70 10.80
C ASP A 253 19.13 -5.25 11.86
N LEU A 254 17.90 -5.72 11.74
CA LEU A 254 16.80 -5.44 12.67
C LEU A 254 16.05 -6.72 13.03
N VAL A 255 15.32 -6.65 14.13
CA VAL A 255 14.37 -7.69 14.57
C VAL A 255 13.00 -7.06 14.63
N THR A 256 11.99 -7.75 14.10
CA THR A 256 10.61 -7.27 14.02
C THR A 256 9.64 -8.44 14.24
N PRO A 257 8.44 -8.20 14.78
CA PRO A 257 7.38 -9.20 14.79
C PRO A 257 7.03 -9.71 13.38
N GLN A 258 6.57 -10.95 13.29
CA GLN A 258 6.21 -11.59 12.01
C GLN A 258 5.10 -10.84 11.23
N ASP A 259 4.19 -10.17 11.94
CA ASP A 259 3.12 -9.36 11.38
C ASP A 259 3.58 -7.95 10.93
N SER A 260 4.73 -7.47 11.42
CA SER A 260 5.38 -6.21 11.04
C SER A 260 6.46 -6.36 9.97
N ARG A 261 6.82 -7.59 9.58
CA ARG A 261 7.80 -7.89 8.53
C ARG A 261 7.63 -7.06 7.24
N TRP A 262 6.38 -6.92 6.78
CA TRP A 262 6.07 -6.20 5.54
C TRP A 262 6.52 -4.74 5.54
N VAL A 263 6.62 -4.12 6.73
CA VAL A 263 7.11 -2.75 6.88
C VAL A 263 8.57 -2.67 6.46
N VAL A 264 9.37 -3.66 6.87
CA VAL A 264 10.79 -3.75 6.49
C VAL A 264 10.93 -3.87 4.97
N ASP A 265 10.13 -4.73 4.35
CA ASP A 265 10.12 -4.94 2.90
C ASP A 265 9.69 -3.66 2.15
N ARG A 266 8.71 -2.93 2.68
CA ARG A 266 8.20 -1.68 2.10
C ARG A 266 9.27 -0.58 2.05
N PHE A 267 10.02 -0.40 3.13
CA PHE A 267 10.94 0.73 3.28
C PHE A 267 12.37 0.45 2.78
N SER A 268 12.71 -0.81 2.52
CA SER A 268 14.06 -1.26 2.12
C SER A 268 14.16 -1.57 0.63
N GLU A 269 15.34 -1.41 0.03
CA GLU A 269 15.60 -1.79 -1.38
C GLU A 269 15.62 -3.29 -1.61
N SER A 270 16.14 -4.01 -0.64
CA SER A 270 16.10 -5.46 -0.56
C SER A 270 16.16 -5.87 0.91
N VAL A 271 15.73 -7.09 1.19
CA VAL A 271 15.76 -7.64 2.53
C VAL A 271 16.24 -9.10 2.48
N GLU A 272 17.12 -9.45 3.42
CA GLU A 272 17.57 -10.82 3.64
C GLU A 272 17.04 -11.31 4.99
N VAL A 273 16.53 -12.53 5.06
CA VAL A 273 16.14 -13.15 6.34
C VAL A 273 17.36 -13.81 6.96
N LEU A 274 17.75 -13.38 8.15
CA LEU A 274 18.90 -13.92 8.88
C LEU A 274 18.49 -15.03 9.86
N GLY A 275 17.25 -15.00 10.34
CA GLY A 275 16.66 -15.99 11.22
C GLY A 275 15.20 -15.65 11.54
N ALA A 276 14.39 -16.64 11.85
CA ALA A 276 12.99 -16.46 12.19
C ALA A 276 12.54 -17.52 13.19
N ASP A 277 11.65 -17.14 14.10
CA ASP A 277 10.88 -18.03 14.96
C ASP A 277 9.37 -17.74 14.79
N GLU A 278 8.54 -18.29 15.67
CA GLU A 278 7.07 -18.18 15.59
C GLU A 278 6.58 -16.73 15.73
N ASP A 279 7.28 -15.90 16.51
CA ASP A 279 6.83 -14.55 16.87
C ASP A 279 7.64 -13.46 16.16
N MET A 280 8.95 -13.69 15.98
CA MET A 280 9.91 -12.68 15.55
C MET A 280 10.70 -13.12 14.32
N VAL A 281 11.14 -12.14 13.54
CA VAL A 281 12.05 -12.33 12.40
C VAL A 281 13.21 -11.35 12.48
N ARG A 282 14.42 -11.88 12.34
CA ARG A 282 15.66 -11.11 12.16
C ARG A 282 15.94 -10.95 10.68
N MET A 283 16.09 -9.69 10.26
CA MET A 283 16.26 -9.32 8.86
C MET A 283 17.44 -8.38 8.67
N ARG A 284 18.06 -8.42 7.50
CA ARG A 284 18.97 -7.39 7.00
C ARG A 284 18.29 -6.59 5.91
N ALA A 285 17.97 -5.34 6.24
CA ALA A 285 17.38 -4.35 5.34
C ALA A 285 18.49 -3.56 4.64
N HIS A 286 18.39 -3.39 3.32
CA HIS A 286 19.28 -2.53 2.55
C HIS A 286 18.60 -1.19 2.26
N LEU A 287 18.97 -0.15 3.01
CA LEU A 287 18.33 1.16 2.96
C LEU A 287 19.13 2.14 2.11
N LEU A 288 18.45 2.91 1.26
CA LEU A 288 19.06 4.07 0.61
C LEU A 288 19.13 5.27 1.56
N PRO A 289 20.05 6.23 1.31
CA PRO A 289 20.01 7.52 1.96
C PRO A 289 18.65 8.25 1.78
N PRO A 290 18.26 9.08 2.77
CA PRO A 290 18.96 9.29 4.04
C PRO A 290 18.54 8.20 5.06
N VAL A 291 19.51 7.43 5.55
CA VAL A 291 19.27 6.13 6.21
C VAL A 291 18.54 6.28 7.54
N GLU A 292 19.00 7.19 8.40
CA GLU A 292 18.41 7.46 9.72
C GLU A 292 16.92 7.79 9.63
N GLN A 293 16.54 8.70 8.74
CA GLN A 293 15.17 9.19 8.64
C GLN A 293 14.24 8.12 8.05
N ARG A 294 14.73 7.34 7.08
CA ARG A 294 13.95 6.21 6.54
C ARG A 294 13.77 5.10 7.56
N LEU A 295 14.83 4.80 8.30
CA LEU A 295 14.78 3.83 9.37
C LEU A 295 13.87 4.30 10.50
N GLY A 296 13.87 5.59 10.83
CA GLY A 296 12.94 6.18 11.77
C GLY A 296 11.48 5.93 11.37
N LEU A 297 11.12 6.20 10.11
CA LEU A 297 9.77 5.90 9.59
C LEU A 297 9.44 4.41 9.66
N LEU A 298 10.39 3.55 9.27
CA LEU A 298 10.24 2.10 9.35
C LEU A 298 9.92 1.68 10.80
N LEU A 299 10.71 2.13 11.77
CA LEU A 299 10.54 1.79 13.18
C LEU A 299 9.20 2.31 13.74
N LEU A 300 8.79 3.53 13.37
CA LEU A 300 7.49 4.07 13.79
C LEU A 300 6.30 3.25 13.25
N VAL A 301 6.38 2.82 11.99
CA VAL A 301 5.29 2.05 11.36
C VAL A 301 5.31 0.59 11.79
N ALA A 302 6.49 0.00 12.01
CA ALA A 302 6.66 -1.39 12.43
C ALA A 302 6.29 -1.61 13.92
N GLY A 303 6.19 -0.53 14.68
CA GLY A 303 5.74 -0.56 16.07
C GLY A 303 6.88 -0.80 17.07
N PRO A 304 6.55 -0.74 18.38
CA PRO A 304 7.53 -0.68 19.47
C PRO A 304 8.36 -1.97 19.63
N ASP A 305 7.85 -3.11 19.16
CA ASP A 305 8.53 -4.40 19.23
C ASP A 305 9.53 -4.60 18.09
N THR A 306 9.75 -3.59 17.24
CA THR A 306 10.78 -3.61 16.19
C THR A 306 11.98 -2.79 16.62
N TRP A 307 13.18 -3.39 16.58
CA TRP A 307 14.42 -2.70 16.96
C TRP A 307 15.60 -3.03 16.06
N VAL A 308 16.59 -2.13 16.06
CA VAL A 308 17.83 -2.28 15.30
C VAL A 308 18.87 -3.03 16.12
N ASN A 309 19.40 -4.12 15.56
CA ASN A 309 20.52 -4.81 16.16
C ASN A 309 21.86 -4.16 15.76
N THR A 310 22.05 -3.88 14.47
CA THR A 310 23.30 -3.32 13.91
C THR A 310 22.99 -2.46 12.67
N PRO A 311 23.67 -1.32 12.47
CA PRO A 311 24.64 -0.69 13.36
C PRO A 311 23.98 -0.07 14.60
N THR A 312 24.67 -0.09 15.73
CA THR A 312 24.14 0.40 17.02
C THR A 312 23.84 1.89 17.01
N ALA A 313 24.57 2.67 16.23
CA ALA A 313 24.36 4.12 16.07
C ALA A 313 22.97 4.47 15.50
N LEU A 314 22.26 3.52 14.89
CA LEU A 314 20.96 3.74 14.28
C LEU A 314 19.78 3.29 15.15
N ARG A 315 20.03 2.86 16.39
CA ARG A 315 18.99 2.33 17.30
C ARG A 315 17.94 3.37 17.68
N ASP A 316 18.36 4.61 17.87
CA ASP A 316 17.49 5.67 18.35
C ASP A 316 16.74 6.40 17.22
N ALA A 317 16.94 6.00 15.96
CA ALA A 317 16.37 6.66 14.77
C ALA A 317 14.83 6.78 14.83
N GLY A 318 14.14 5.78 15.38
CA GLY A 318 12.69 5.81 15.56
C GLY A 318 12.25 6.81 16.63
N THR A 319 12.93 6.82 17.77
CA THR A 319 12.67 7.73 18.88
C THR A 319 12.99 9.17 18.52
N ASP A 320 14.08 9.40 17.80
CA ASP A 320 14.47 10.74 17.34
C ASP A 320 13.44 11.31 16.37
N LEU A 321 13.00 10.51 15.39
CA LEU A 321 11.93 10.93 14.49
C LEU A 321 10.59 11.16 15.21
N ALA A 322 10.23 10.31 16.19
CA ALA A 322 9.03 10.54 17.00
C ALA A 322 9.09 11.89 17.71
N ARG A 323 10.25 12.23 18.30
CA ARG A 323 10.47 13.47 19.01
C ARG A 323 10.36 14.68 18.07
N ASP A 324 10.94 14.59 16.88
CA ASP A 324 10.85 15.64 15.86
C ASP A 324 9.40 15.87 15.40
N LEU A 325 8.64 14.80 15.20
CA LEU A 325 7.22 14.87 14.81
C LEU A 325 6.34 15.44 15.94
N LEU A 326 6.58 15.03 17.19
CA LEU A 326 5.86 15.56 18.35
C LEU A 326 6.16 17.05 18.56
N ALA A 327 7.43 17.44 18.47
CA ALA A 327 7.83 18.84 18.59
C ALA A 327 7.14 19.71 17.55
N HIS A 328 7.01 19.22 16.31
CA HIS A 328 6.29 19.91 15.24
C HIS A 328 4.79 20.04 15.51
N TYR A 329 4.15 19.04 16.13
CA TYR A 329 2.73 19.11 16.46
C TYR A 329 2.45 20.10 17.61
N THR A 330 3.40 20.28 18.51
CA THR A 330 3.28 21.21 19.65
C THR A 330 3.66 22.66 19.31
N SER A 331 4.20 22.92 18.12
CA SER A 331 4.60 24.25 17.62
C SER A 331 3.54 24.86 16.73
#